data_AF-A0A6N6JG50-F1
#
_entry.id   AF-A0A6N6JG50-F1
#
_cell.length_a   1.000
_cell.length_b   1.000
_cell.length_c   1.000
_cell.angle_alpha   90.00
_cell.angle_beta   90.00
_cell.angle_gamma   90.00
#
_symmetry.space_group_name_H-M   'P 1'
#
loop_
_entity.id
_entity.type
_entity.pdbx_description
1 polymer ?
#
loop_
_entity_poly.entity_id
_entity_poly.type
_entity_poly.pdbx_seq_one_letter_code
_entity_poly.pdbx_strand_id
1 'polypeptide(L)' 'MIRRTITLVLCGLAFYGGIEIERGRVKDRCVDAGGAWEPTRLICIGISE' A
#
# COMPACT_ATOMS: atom_id res chain seq x y z
N MET A 1 14.33 24.18 -16.96
CA MET A 1 13.86 23.75 -15.62
C MET A 1 12.63 22.84 -15.64
N ILE A 2 11.64 23.07 -16.52
CA ILE A 2 10.38 22.27 -16.62
C ILE A 2 10.58 20.76 -16.69
N ARG A 3 11.56 20.27 -17.47
CA ARG A 3 11.83 18.83 -17.62
C ARG A 3 12.15 18.14 -16.29
N ARG A 4 12.88 18.82 -15.39
CA ARG A 4 13.20 18.28 -14.05
C ARG A 4 11.94 18.17 -13.19
N THR A 5 11.05 19.16 -13.25
CA THR A 5 9.80 19.15 -12.49
C THR A 5 8.90 17.99 -12.92
N ILE A 6 8.76 17.76 -14.23
CA ILE A 6 7.96 16.64 -14.77
C ILE A 6 8.53 15.30 -14.30
N THR A 7 9.85 15.12 -14.35
CA THR A 7 10.50 13.89 -13.85
C THR A 7 10.21 13.66 -12.37
N LEU A 8 10.32 14.68 -11.52
CA LEU A 8 10.03 14.54 -10.09
C LEU A 8 8.56 14.19 -9.82
N VAL A 9 7.63 14.78 -10.57
CA VAL A 9 6.20 14.45 -10.46
C VAL A 9 5.95 13.00 -10.85
N LEU A 10 6.51 12.53 -11.98
CA LEU A 10 6.35 11.14 -12.41
C LEU A 10 6.97 10.15 -11.43
N CYS A 11 8.15 10.46 -10.88
CA CYS A 11 8.76 9.64 -9.84
C CYS A 11 7.91 9.60 -8.56
N GLY A 12 7.35 10.75 -8.15
CA GLY A 12 6.45 10.82 -6.99
C GLY A 12 5.18 9.99 -7.18
N LEU A 13 4.58 10.05 -8.38
CA LEU A 13 3.40 9.26 -8.73
C LEU A 13 3.71 7.76 -8.77
N ALA A 14 4.84 7.36 -9.36
CA ALA A 14 5.27 5.96 -9.38
C ALA A 14 5.53 5.42 -7.97
N PHE A 15 6.16 6.23 -7.11
CA PHE A 15 6.39 5.87 -5.72
C PHE A 15 5.09 5.72 -4.93
N TYR A 16 4.16 6.69 -5.08
CA TYR A 16 2.84 6.62 -4.45
C TYR A 16 2.04 5.40 -4.91
N GLY A 17 2.01 5.13 -6.21
CA GLY A 17 1.35 3.95 -6.76
C GLY A 17 1.95 2.64 -6.23
N GLY A 18 3.28 2.58 -6.09
CA GLY A 18 3.97 1.42 -5.50
C GLY A 18 3.55 1.14 -4.06
N ILE A 19 3.47 2.17 -3.21
CA ILE A 19 3.03 2.04 -1.81
C ILE A 19 1.60 1.49 -1.72
N GLU A 20 0.71 1.98 -2.57
CA GLU A 20 -0.69 1.54 -2.54
C GLU A 20 -0.86 0.08 -2.98
N ILE A 21 -0.07 -0.36 -3.97
CA ILE A 21 -0.02 -1.77 -4.39
C ILE A 21 0.52 -2.66 -3.27
N GLU A 22 1.59 -2.24 -2.58
CA GLU A 22 2.12 -3.01 -1.45
C GLU A 22 1.10 -3.13 -0.32
N ARG A 23 0.41 -2.03 0.02
CA ARG A 23 -0.69 -2.06 1.01
C ARG A 23 -1.80 -3.02 0.59
N GLY A 24 -2.22 -2.98 -0.67
CA GLY A 24 -3.19 -3.93 -1.22
C GLY A 24 -2.73 -5.37 -1.04
N ARG A 25 -1.48 -5.68 -1.41
CA ARG A 25 -0.89 -7.02 -1.25
C ARG A 25 -0.79 -7.49 0.20
N VAL A 26 -0.53 -6.59 1.15
CA VAL A 26 -0.48 -6.94 2.58
C VAL A 26 -1.88 -7.21 3.11
N LYS A 27 -2.85 -6.39 2.70
CA LYS A 27 -4.27 -6.60 3.02
C LYS A 27 -4.78 -7.92 2.46
N ASP A 28 -4.52 -8.22 1.18
CA ASP A 28 -4.97 -9.46 0.54
C ASP A 28 -4.39 -10.67 1.27
N ARG A 29 -3.07 -10.67 1.56
CA ARG A 29 -2.43 -11.74 2.33
C ARG A 29 -3.00 -11.91 3.75
N CYS A 30 -3.39 -10.81 4.39
CA CYS A 30 -4.02 -10.86 5.71
C CYS A 30 -5.38 -11.57 5.65
N VAL A 31 -6.22 -11.17 4.69
CA VAL A 31 -7.56 -11.74 4.50
C VAL A 31 -7.48 -13.19 4.02
N ASP A 32 -6.55 -13.51 3.11
CA ASP A 32 -6.29 -14.87 2.64
C ASP A 32 -5.85 -15.81 3.78
N ALA A 33 -5.14 -15.28 4.78
CA ALA A 33 -4.76 -16.01 5.99
C ALA A 33 -5.90 -16.14 7.03
N GLY A 34 -7.10 -15.63 6.73
CA GLY A 34 -8.25 -15.60 7.65
C GLY A 34 -8.24 -14.43 8.63
N GLY A 35 -7.25 -13.52 8.55
CA GLY A 35 -7.19 -12.33 9.39
C GLY A 35 -8.21 -11.25 8.99
N ALA A 36 -8.52 -10.38 9.95
CA ALA A 36 -9.32 -9.17 9.72
C ALA A 36 -8.40 -7.97 9.47
N TRP A 37 -8.64 -7.23 8.38
CA TRP A 37 -7.90 -6.01 8.08
C TRP A 37 -8.50 -4.80 8.79
N GLU A 38 -7.71 -4.10 9.61
CA GLU A 38 -8.11 -2.85 10.28
C GLU A 38 -7.70 -1.64 9.41
N PRO A 39 -8.65 -0.98 8.72
CA PRO A 39 -8.34 0.09 7.76
C PRO A 39 -7.77 1.34 8.43
N THR A 40 -8.10 1.58 9.70
CA THR A 40 -7.69 2.79 10.44
C THR A 40 -6.22 2.75 10.81
N ARG A 41 -5.73 1.55 11.18
CA ARG A 41 -4.35 1.34 11.65
C ARG A 41 -3.46 0.70 10.59
N LEU A 42 -4.03 0.27 9.46
CA LEU A 42 -3.34 -0.44 8.38
C LEU A 42 -2.60 -1.68 8.90
N ILE A 43 -3.23 -2.39 9.84
CA ILE A 43 -2.68 -3.61 10.46
C ILE A 43 -3.58 -4.80 10.15
N CYS A 44 -2.95 -5.96 10.03
CA CYS A 44 -3.64 -7.23 10.04
C CYS A 44 -3.91 -7.69 11.48
N ILE A 45 -5.15 -8.00 11.82
CA ILE A 45 -5.54 -8.59 13.09
C ILE A 45 -5.83 -10.08 12.82
N GLY A 46 -4.98 -10.97 13.30
CA GLY A 46 -5.25 -12.40 13.22
C GLY A 46 -6.36 -12.80 14.19
N ILE A 47 -7.35 -13.58 13.73
CA ILE A 47 -8.16 -14.42 14.63
C ILE A 47 -7.19 -15.47 15.18
N SER A 48 -6.70 -15.21 16.39
CA SER A 48 -5.95 -16.17 17.18
C SER A 48 -6.99 -17.12 17.76
N GLU A 49 -7.15 -18.27 17.10
CA GLU A 49 -7.74 -19.47 17.72
C GLU A 49 -6.62 -20.29 18.35
#